data_AF-A0A958WWQ3-F1
#
_entry.id   AF-A0A958WWQ3-F1
#
_cell.length_a   1.000
_cell.length_b   1.000
_cell.length_c   1.000
_cell.angle_alpha   90.00
_cell.angle_beta   90.00
_cell.angle_gamma   90.00
#
_symmetry.space_group_name_H-M   'P 1'
#
loop_
_entity.id
_entity.type
_entity.pdbx_description
1 polymer ?
#
loop_
_entity_poly.entity_id
_entity_poly.type
_entity_poly.pdbx_seq_one_letter_code
_entity_poly.pdbx_strand_id
1 'polypeptide(L)'
;MKNNTMALFRFLKPEKPVPFTYHPRFYDEKKEAFQERLKKAQELAGNDPEALKGRIRRDLQRRSSYLADRNYRTKRVMQSNMLLLVVIVALIILTFVAIEVYLPRIVQYLE
;
A
#
# COMPACT_ATOMS: atom_id res chain seq x y z
N MET A 1 10.05 -54.88 19.51
CA MET A 1 10.00 -53.50 20.03
C MET A 1 11.24 -52.77 19.53
N LYS A 2 11.09 -51.74 18.68
CA LYS A 2 12.22 -50.95 18.16
C LYS A 2 12.60 -49.90 19.21
N ASN A 3 13.86 -49.94 19.65
CA ASN A 3 14.40 -49.06 20.69
C ASN A 3 14.56 -47.63 20.13
N ASN A 4 13.60 -46.75 20.43
CA ASN A 4 13.62 -45.32 20.08
C ASN A 4 14.62 -44.49 20.92
N THR A 5 15.43 -45.13 21.77
CA THR A 5 16.37 -44.47 22.68
C THR A 5 17.50 -43.73 21.96
N MET A 6 17.92 -44.17 20.77
CA MET A 6 18.96 -43.48 19.98
C MET A 6 18.52 -42.15 19.36
N ALA A 7 17.20 -41.90 19.22
CA ALA A 7 16.68 -40.67 18.63
C ALA A 7 16.69 -39.50 19.63
N LEU A 8 16.46 -39.78 20.91
CA LEU A 8 16.41 -38.76 21.97
C LEU A 8 17.78 -38.13 22.24
N PHE A 9 18.87 -38.89 22.10
CA PHE A 9 20.24 -38.39 22.30
C PHE A 9 20.81 -37.64 21.08
N ARG A 10 20.08 -37.54 19.96
CA ARG A 10 20.52 -36.79 18.77
C ARG A 10 20.39 -35.27 18.95
N PHE A 11 19.50 -34.81 19.84
CA PHE A 11 19.31 -33.38 20.16
C PHE A 11 20.45 -32.77 20.98
N LEU A 12 21.27 -33.61 21.64
CA LEU A 12 22.41 -33.17 22.45
C LEU A 12 23.72 -33.10 21.64
N LYS A 13 23.73 -33.56 20.38
CA LYS A 13 24.90 -33.46 19.51
C LYS A 13 24.85 -32.13 18.76
N PRO A 14 25.85 -31.25 18.91
CA PRO A 14 25.92 -30.04 18.11
C PRO A 14 26.05 -30.44 16.63
N GLU A 15 25.14 -29.93 15.80
CA GLU A 15 25.22 -30.11 14.36
C GLU A 15 26.51 -29.47 13.84
N LYS A 16 27.23 -30.17 12.96
CA LYS A 16 28.49 -29.63 12.43
C LYS A 16 28.18 -28.33 11.68
N PRO A 17 28.95 -27.25 11.90
CA PRO A 17 28.75 -26.02 11.15
C PRO A 17 28.89 -26.32 9.66
N VAL A 18 27.89 -25.89 8.87
CA VAL A 18 27.94 -26.03 7.42
C VAL A 18 29.10 -25.15 6.91
N PRO A 19 30.07 -25.72 6.15
CA PRO A 19 31.15 -24.92 5.60
C PRO A 19 30.57 -23.88 4.65
N PHE A 20 30.90 -22.61 4.88
CA PHE A 20 30.52 -21.54 3.97
C PHE A 20 31.26 -21.72 2.65
N THR A 21 30.56 -22.18 1.63
CA THR A 21 31.11 -22.27 0.28
C THR A 21 30.90 -20.91 -0.40
N TYR A 22 31.97 -20.12 -0.50
CA TYR A 22 31.93 -18.87 -1.24
C TYR A 22 32.20 -19.15 -2.73
N HIS A 23 31.17 -18.96 -3.55
CA HIS A 23 31.33 -18.91 -5.00
C HIS A 23 31.45 -17.44 -5.43
N PRO A 24 32.64 -16.93 -5.75
CA PRO A 24 32.79 -15.57 -6.27
C PRO A 24 32.01 -15.47 -7.58
N ARG A 25 30.93 -14.70 -7.56
CA ARG A 25 30.22 -14.31 -8.79
C ARG A 25 30.80 -12.98 -9.24
N PHE A 26 31.48 -13.00 -10.38
CA PHE A 26 31.88 -11.77 -11.05
C PHE A 26 30.64 -11.13 -11.66
N TYR A 27 30.40 -9.87 -11.31
CA TYR A 27 29.33 -9.08 -11.87
C TYR A 27 29.64 -8.77 -13.34
N ASP A 28 28.72 -9.13 -14.23
CA ASP A 28 28.78 -8.74 -15.65
C ASP A 28 27.61 -7.80 -15.93
N GLU A 29 27.94 -6.52 -16.07
CA GLU A 29 27.02 -5.43 -16.36
C GLU A 29 26.15 -5.71 -17.59
N LYS A 30 26.76 -6.27 -18.64
CA LYS A 30 26.07 -6.49 -19.93
C LYS A 30 25.03 -7.60 -19.79
N LYS A 31 25.39 -8.66 -19.06
CA LYS A 31 24.51 -9.80 -18.82
C LYS A 31 23.30 -9.42 -17.96
N GLU A 32 23.53 -8.67 -16.87
CA GLU A 32 22.46 -8.23 -15.98
C GLU A 32 21.52 -7.24 -16.69
N ALA A 33 22.05 -6.25 -17.40
CA ALA A 33 21.24 -5.29 -18.16
C ALA A 33 20.38 -5.97 -19.24
N PHE A 34 20.91 -7.00 -19.91
CA PHE A 34 20.16 -7.78 -20.88
C PHE A 34 19.04 -8.61 -20.22
N GLN A 35 19.33 -9.27 -19.10
CA GLN A 35 18.34 -10.04 -18.35
C GLN A 35 17.22 -9.15 -17.78
N GLU A 36 17.54 -7.95 -17.31
CA GLU A 36 16.53 -6.98 -16.86
C GLU A 36 15.60 -6.55 -18.00
N ARG A 37 16.14 -6.32 -19.20
CA ARG A 37 15.34 -5.95 -20.38
C ARG A 37 14.44 -7.10 -20.80
N LEU A 38 14.94 -8.34 -20.79
CA LEU A 38 14.15 -9.52 -21.10
C LEU A 38 13.01 -9.72 -20.08
N LYS A 39 13.30 -9.59 -18.79
CA LYS A 39 12.28 -9.67 -17.74
C LYS A 39 11.20 -8.61 -17.93
N LYS A 40 11.58 -7.35 -18.21
CA LYS A 40 10.62 -6.27 -18.49
C LYS A 40 9.74 -6.57 -19.70
N ALA A 41 10.30 -7.15 -20.77
CA ALA A 41 9.55 -7.53 -21.96
C ALA A 41 8.59 -8.70 -21.69
N GLN A 42 9.03 -9.73 -20.96
CA GLN A 42 8.21 -10.88 -20.57
C GLN A 42 7.05 -10.47 -19.63
N GLU A 43 7.32 -9.59 -18.67
CA GLU A 43 6.31 -9.04 -17.77
C GLU A 43 5.24 -8.18 -18.50
N LEU A 44 5.52 -7.68 -19.70
CA LEU A 44 4.58 -6.90 -20.52
C LEU A 44 3.79 -7.76 -21.51
N ALA A 45 4.34 -8.91 -21.94
CA ALA A 45 3.78 -9.73 -23.00
C ALA A 45 2.85 -10.87 -22.51
N GLY A 46 2.96 -11.30 -21.24
CA GLY A 46 2.26 -12.49 -20.75
C GLY A 46 1.11 -12.22 -19.77
N ASN A 47 0.01 -12.95 -19.92
CA ASN A 47 -1.07 -13.08 -18.91
C ASN A 47 -0.71 -14.15 -17.84
N ASP A 48 0.58 -14.39 -17.64
CA ASP A 48 1.17 -15.48 -16.87
C ASP A 48 1.32 -15.08 -15.38
N PRO A 49 1.28 -16.00 -14.40
CA PRO A 49 1.29 -15.65 -12.97
C PRO A 49 2.59 -14.96 -12.53
N GLU A 50 3.71 -15.17 -13.23
CA GLU A 50 4.97 -14.45 -12.96
C GLU A 50 4.89 -12.97 -13.37
N ALA A 51 4.26 -12.67 -14.50
CA ALA A 51 4.01 -11.28 -14.93
C ALA A 51 3.07 -10.55 -13.95
N LEU A 52 2.07 -11.26 -13.41
CA LEU A 52 1.20 -10.73 -12.36
C LEU A 52 1.98 -10.42 -11.07
N LYS A 53 2.88 -11.32 -10.65
CA LYS A 53 3.75 -11.09 -9.47
C LYS A 53 4.69 -9.90 -9.67
N GLY A 54 5.27 -9.75 -10.86
CA GLY A 54 6.09 -8.59 -11.22
C GLY A 54 5.31 -7.28 -11.14
N ARG A 55 4.06 -7.28 -11.65
CA ARG A 55 3.15 -6.13 -11.55
C ARG A 55 2.77 -5.79 -10.11
N ILE A 56 2.39 -6.77 -9.31
CA ILE A 56 2.04 -6.57 -7.89
C ILE A 56 3.23 -6.02 -7.11
N ARG A 57 4.44 -6.56 -7.33
CA ARG A 57 5.66 -6.08 -6.67
C ARG A 57 5.96 -4.64 -7.06
N ARG A 58 5.82 -4.29 -8.34
CA ARG A 58 6.00 -2.90 -8.82
C ARG A 58 4.96 -1.94 -8.24
N ASP A 59 3.69 -2.34 -8.17
CA ASP A 59 2.64 -1.52 -7.55
C ASP A 59 2.87 -1.32 -6.05
N LEU A 60 3.31 -2.36 -5.34
CA LEU A 60 3.61 -2.27 -3.91
C LEU A 60 4.84 -1.39 -3.65
N GLN A 61 5.89 -1.51 -4.47
CA GLN A 61 7.09 -0.68 -4.38
C GLN A 61 6.83 0.78 -4.75
N ARG A 62 5.92 1.05 -5.70
CA ARG A 62 5.47 2.42 -6.01
C ARG A 62 4.68 3.03 -4.86
N ARG A 63 3.81 2.25 -4.21
CA ARG A 63 3.06 2.68 -3.02
C ARG A 63 3.96 2.96 -1.81
N SER A 64 5.08 2.24 -1.66
CA SER A 64 6.04 2.48 -0.58
C SER A 64 7.02 3.63 -0.83
N SER A 65 7.03 4.21 -2.05
CA SER A 65 7.89 5.35 -2.34
C SER A 65 7.29 6.63 -1.75
N TYR A 66 8.06 7.27 -0.88
CA TYR A 66 7.76 8.56 -0.23
C TYR A 66 7.33 9.67 -1.21
N LEU A 67 7.70 9.55 -2.50
CA LEU A 67 7.34 10.49 -3.57
C LEU A 67 5.88 10.36 -4.03
N ALA A 68 5.29 9.17 -3.97
CA ALA A 68 3.86 8.98 -4.26
C ALA A 68 2.97 9.65 -3.19
N ASP A 69 3.48 9.73 -1.95
CA ASP A 69 2.75 10.22 -0.80
C ASP A 69 2.49 11.73 -0.87
N ARG A 70 3.41 12.54 -1.43
CA ARG A 70 3.24 14.00 -1.54
C ARG A 70 2.04 14.40 -2.42
N ASN A 71 1.87 13.74 -3.56
CA ASN A 71 0.74 13.99 -4.46
C ASN A 71 -0.57 13.40 -3.91
N TYR A 72 -0.49 12.32 -3.12
CA TYR A 72 -1.66 11.75 -2.46
C TYR A 72 -2.15 12.63 -1.31
N ARG A 73 -1.22 13.20 -0.54
CA ARG A 73 -1.52 14.07 0.61
C ARG A 73 -2.16 15.38 0.18
N THR A 74 -1.64 16.01 -0.87
CA THR A 74 -2.19 17.26 -1.42
C THR A 74 -3.62 17.09 -1.93
N LYS A 75 -3.92 16.00 -2.65
CA LYS A 75 -5.28 15.69 -3.11
C LYS A 75 -6.26 15.49 -1.96
N ARG A 76 -5.86 14.77 -0.90
CA ARG A 76 -6.69 14.54 0.28
C ARG A 76 -7.00 15.84 1.04
N VAL A 77 -6.01 16.73 1.18
CA VAL A 77 -6.20 18.03 1.84
C VAL A 77 -7.18 18.90 1.04
N MET A 78 -7.07 18.95 -0.29
CA MET A 78 -8.01 19.70 -1.13
C MET A 78 -9.45 19.15 -1.03
N GLN A 79 -9.61 17.83 -1.05
CA GLN A 79 -10.93 17.20 -0.90
C GLN A 79 -11.57 17.51 0.45
N SER A 80 -10.79 17.47 1.54
CA SER A 80 -11.25 17.80 2.88
C SER A 80 -11.71 19.26 2.99
N ASN A 81 -10.92 20.19 2.44
CA ASN A 81 -11.26 21.61 2.49
C ASN A 81 -12.49 21.94 1.63
N MET A 82 -12.67 21.26 0.50
CA MET A 82 -13.86 21.42 -0.35
C MET A 82 -15.12 20.92 0.36
N LEU A 83 -15.06 19.76 1.03
CA LEU A 83 -16.17 19.27 1.84
C LEU A 83 -16.52 20.25 2.96
N LEU A 84 -15.52 20.78 3.65
CA LEU A 84 -15.71 21.77 4.71
C LEU A 84 -16.43 23.02 4.17
N LEU A 85 -16.00 23.55 3.02
CA LEU A 85 -16.66 24.69 2.37
C LEU A 85 -18.13 24.37 2.03
N VAL A 86 -18.41 23.20 1.45
CA VAL A 86 -19.77 22.75 1.15
C VAL A 86 -20.64 22.67 2.41
N VAL A 87 -20.11 22.12 3.51
CA VAL A 87 -20.82 22.05 4.79
C VAL A 87 -21.12 23.44 5.34
N ILE A 88 -20.17 24.38 5.29
CA ILE A 88 -20.40 25.77 5.72
C ILE A 88 -21.52 26.42 4.90
N VAL A 89 -21.47 26.30 3.57
CA VAL A 89 -22.49 26.88 2.69
C VAL A 89 -23.87 26.26 2.97
N ALA A 90 -23.93 24.93 3.15
CA ALA A 90 -25.16 24.24 3.48
C ALA A 90 -25.74 24.71 4.83
N LEU A 91 -24.90 24.93 5.84
CA LEU A 91 -25.33 25.46 7.14
C LEU A 91 -25.87 26.89 7.03
N ILE A 92 -25.23 27.76 6.26
CA ILE A 92 -25.71 29.14 6.04
C ILE A 92 -27.08 29.14 5.35
N ILE A 93 -27.27 28.30 4.33
CA ILE A 93 -28.57 28.19 3.65
C ILE A 93 -29.63 27.65 4.63
N LEU A 94 -29.28 26.62 5.39
CA LEU A 94 -30.20 26.02 6.36
C LEU A 94 -30.61 27.00 7.45
N THR A 95 -29.67 27.80 7.99
CA THR A 95 -30.00 28.83 8.98
C THR A 95 -30.84 29.94 8.38
N PHE A 96 -30.57 30.36 7.15
CA PHE A 96 -31.39 31.37 6.45
C PHE A 96 -32.83 30.89 6.28
N VAL A 97 -33.02 29.67 5.78
CA VAL A 97 -34.36 29.06 5.62
C VAL A 97 -35.05 28.88 6.96
N ALA A 98 -34.31 28.45 7.99
CA ALA A 98 -34.87 28.32 9.33
C ALA A 98 -35.38 29.68 9.84
N ILE A 99 -34.61 30.75 9.69
CA ILE A 99 -35.05 32.09 10.09
C ILE A 99 -36.32 32.48 9.32
N GLU A 100 -36.34 32.33 7.99
CA GLU A 100 -37.48 32.70 7.16
C GLU A 100 -38.77 31.93 7.53
N VAL A 101 -38.65 30.66 7.92
CA VAL A 101 -39.81 29.83 8.31
C VAL A 101 -40.24 30.06 9.75
N TYR A 102 -39.30 30.17 10.69
CA TYR A 102 -39.62 30.24 12.12
C TYR A 102 -39.93 31.68 12.58
N LEU A 103 -39.31 32.70 12.00
CA LEU A 103 -39.53 34.10 12.37
C LEU A 103 -41.00 34.56 12.20
N PRO A 104 -41.68 34.33 11.06
CA PRO A 104 -43.09 34.71 10.92
C PRO A 104 -43.99 33.92 11.88
N ARG A 105 -43.64 32.66 12.16
CA ARG A 105 -44.39 31.82 13.10
C ARG A 105 -44.31 32.37 14.52
N ILE A 106 -43.13 32.86 14.93
CA ILE A 106 -42.92 33.48 16.25
C ILE A 106 -43.68 34.81 16.36
N VAL A 107 -43.66 35.63 15.30
CA VAL A 107 -44.41 36.90 15.27
C VAL A 107 -45.92 36.67 15.41
N GLN A 108 -46.48 35.65 14.73
CA GLN A 108 -47.89 35.29 14.84
C GLN A 108 -48.33 34.80 16.24
N TYR A 109 -47.41 34.31 17.06
CA TYR A 109 -47.72 33.92 18.45
C TYR A 109 -47.53 35.08 19.45
N LEU A 110 -46.89 36.17 19.02
CA LEU A 110 -46.61 37.36 19.83
C LEU A 110 -47.65 38.47 19.65
N GLU A 111 -48.29 38.54 18.48
CA GLU A 111 -49.54 39.30 18.25
C GLU A 111 -50.77 38.55 18.77
#